data_AF-A0A7X2SY74-F1
#
_entry.id   AF-A0A7X2SY74-F1
#
_cell.length_a   1.000
_cell.length_b   1.000
_cell.length_c   1.000
_cell.angle_alpha   90.00
_cell.angle_beta   90.00
_cell.angle_gamma   90.00
#
_symmetry.space_group_name_H-M   'P 1'
#
loop_
_entity.id
_entity.type
_entity.pdbx_description
1 polymer ?
#
loop_
_entity_poly.entity_id
_entity_poly.type
_entity_poly.pdbx_seq_one_letter_code
_entity_poly.pdbx_strand_id
1 'polypeptide(L)'
;QIDVIVDALLGTGSHRAPEEPYATLIQQANAHAAPKLAIDMPSGLSARNGTAPGEVINASHTLSVVALKPGQITGKARDYIGELYYADLGLAAFLAGEGAPIARYDASALTRWLKPRKPTSHKGSHGRLLVVGGDAGTAGAVRMTAEAALRSGSGLVRVLTHKDNIIPILTARPEIMVDELTDERLTEALEWADVIAIGPGLGQRDWGKRALKRVASSEKPMLWDADALNLLAISAEKRQNRIITPHPGEAARLLNTETSEIESDR
;
A
#
# COMPACT_ATOMS: atom_id res chain seq x y z
N GLN A 1 16.33 -14.18 -38.60
CA GLN A 1 15.10 -13.61 -38.02
C GLN A 1 14.87 -14.30 -36.69
N ILE A 2 14.67 -13.55 -35.61
CA ILE A 2 14.39 -14.08 -34.27
C ILE A 2 13.01 -13.56 -33.89
N ASP A 3 12.05 -14.46 -33.73
CA ASP A 3 10.66 -14.09 -33.42
C ASP A 3 10.39 -14.07 -31.91
N VAL A 4 11.14 -14.84 -31.11
CA VAL A 4 11.06 -14.89 -29.65
C VAL A 4 12.45 -15.16 -29.08
N ILE A 5 12.78 -14.54 -27.94
CA ILE A 5 13.95 -14.87 -27.13
C ILE A 5 13.48 -15.57 -25.86
N VAL A 6 13.96 -16.78 -25.61
CA VAL A 6 13.67 -17.52 -24.37
C VAL A 6 14.81 -17.31 -23.40
N ASP A 7 14.50 -16.66 -22.29
CA ASP A 7 15.43 -16.45 -21.18
C ASP A 7 15.35 -17.62 -20.21
N ALA A 8 16.46 -18.35 -20.12
CA ALA A 8 16.70 -19.40 -19.14
C ALA A 8 18.16 -19.32 -18.64
N LEU A 9 18.75 -18.12 -18.60
CA LEU A 9 20.16 -17.93 -18.27
C LEU A 9 20.42 -18.10 -16.76
N LEU A 10 19.62 -17.43 -15.93
CA LEU A 10 19.77 -17.37 -14.47
C LEU A 10 18.40 -17.59 -13.81
N GLY A 11 18.35 -18.43 -12.79
CA GLY A 11 17.14 -18.69 -12.01
C GLY A 11 17.19 -18.09 -10.60
N THR A 12 16.47 -18.72 -9.66
CA THR A 12 16.33 -18.26 -8.27
C THR A 12 17.63 -18.19 -7.46
N GLY A 13 18.69 -18.87 -7.89
CA GLY A 13 19.99 -18.89 -7.21
C GLY A 13 20.82 -17.61 -7.38
N SER A 14 20.41 -16.68 -8.24
CA SER A 14 21.11 -15.40 -8.41
C SER A 14 20.63 -14.35 -7.42
N HIS A 15 21.57 -13.75 -6.68
CA HIS A 15 21.31 -12.68 -5.71
C HIS A 15 22.19 -11.44 -5.93
N ARG A 16 22.99 -11.45 -6.99
CA ARG A 16 23.95 -10.40 -7.33
C ARG A 16 23.69 -9.92 -8.75
N ALA A 17 24.24 -8.76 -9.09
CA ALA A 17 24.25 -8.29 -10.47
C ALA A 17 24.85 -9.38 -11.37
N PRO A 18 24.27 -9.65 -12.56
CA PRO A 18 24.86 -10.57 -13.50
C PRO A 18 26.30 -10.17 -13.82
N GLU A 19 27.21 -11.12 -13.72
CA GLU A 19 28.61 -10.95 -14.16
C GLU A 19 28.73 -11.29 -15.65
N GLU A 20 29.85 -10.94 -16.27
CA GLU A 20 30.10 -11.36 -17.65
C GLU A 20 30.23 -12.89 -17.77
N PRO A 21 29.77 -13.51 -18.88
CA PRO A 21 29.20 -12.87 -20.07
C PRO A 21 27.69 -12.59 -19.99
N TYR A 22 27.03 -12.88 -18.86
CA TYR A 22 25.58 -12.80 -18.74
C TYR A 22 25.07 -11.35 -18.82
N ALA A 23 25.79 -10.38 -18.23
CA ALA A 23 25.43 -8.97 -18.35
C ALA A 23 25.33 -8.53 -19.81
N THR A 24 26.36 -8.82 -20.62
CA THR A 24 26.36 -8.51 -22.06
C THR A 24 25.22 -9.21 -22.80
N LEU A 25 24.97 -10.49 -22.51
CA LEU A 25 23.88 -11.24 -23.14
C LEU A 25 22.51 -10.64 -22.83
N ILE A 26 22.29 -10.22 -21.59
CA ILE A 26 21.04 -9.58 -21.14
C ILE A 26 20.84 -8.25 -21.86
N GLN A 27 21.88 -7.40 -21.95
CA GLN A 27 21.83 -6.15 -22.70
C GLN A 27 21.47 -6.36 -24.16
N GLN A 28 22.11 -7.33 -24.83
CA GLN A 28 21.84 -7.66 -26.22
C GLN A 28 20.42 -8.19 -26.43
N ALA A 29 19.94 -9.05 -25.54
CA ALA A 29 18.56 -9.57 -25.57
C ALA A 29 17.54 -8.44 -25.39
N ASN A 30 17.78 -7.52 -24.45
CA ASN A 30 16.90 -6.38 -24.21
C ASN A 30 16.87 -5.38 -25.37
N ALA A 31 17.99 -5.18 -26.06
CA ALA A 31 18.08 -4.33 -27.24
C ALA A 31 17.38 -4.92 -28.48
N HIS A 32 17.12 -6.22 -28.50
CA HIS A 32 16.44 -6.89 -29.61
C HIS A 32 14.92 -6.66 -29.55
N ALA A 33 14.30 -6.47 -30.72
CA ALA A 33 12.87 -6.14 -30.84
C ALA A 33 11.92 -7.31 -30.53
N ALA A 34 12.42 -8.55 -30.61
CA ALA A 34 11.62 -9.73 -30.27
C ALA A 34 11.12 -9.68 -28.80
N PRO A 35 9.93 -10.22 -28.51
CA PRO A 35 9.47 -10.43 -27.14
C PRO A 35 10.38 -11.43 -26.41
N LYS A 36 10.52 -11.22 -25.10
CA LYS A 36 11.29 -12.10 -24.21
C LYS A 36 10.33 -12.93 -23.37
N LEU A 37 10.50 -14.26 -23.39
CA LEU A 37 9.83 -15.19 -22.50
C LEU A 37 10.83 -15.65 -21.44
N ALA A 38 10.65 -15.23 -20.19
CA ALA A 38 11.47 -15.70 -19.08
C ALA A 38 10.93 -17.00 -18.50
N ILE A 39 11.80 -17.97 -18.31
CA ILE A 39 11.50 -19.23 -17.63
C ILE A 39 11.91 -19.09 -16.16
N ASP A 40 10.93 -19.28 -15.30
CA ASP A 40 11.01 -19.13 -13.86
C ASP A 40 11.21 -17.70 -13.37
N MET A 41 12.29 -17.01 -13.77
CA MET A 41 12.60 -15.64 -13.37
C MET A 41 13.26 -14.92 -14.54
N PRO A 42 12.98 -13.63 -14.79
CA PRO A 42 13.82 -12.83 -15.65
C PRO A 42 15.26 -12.80 -15.10
N SER A 43 16.22 -13.22 -15.90
CA SER A 43 17.63 -13.28 -15.51
C SER A 43 18.11 -11.92 -15.04
N GLY A 44 18.75 -11.91 -13.86
CA GLY A 44 19.21 -10.69 -13.18
C GLY A 44 18.24 -10.12 -12.15
N LEU A 45 16.96 -10.55 -12.14
CA LEU A 45 16.00 -10.16 -11.12
C LEU A 45 16.15 -11.02 -9.86
N SER A 46 16.25 -10.39 -8.70
CA SER A 46 16.30 -11.10 -7.42
C SER A 46 14.97 -11.80 -7.12
N ALA A 47 14.98 -13.13 -7.06
CA ALA A 47 13.79 -13.92 -6.70
C ALA A 47 13.30 -13.69 -5.26
N ARG A 48 14.14 -13.11 -4.38
CA ARG A 48 13.82 -12.90 -2.97
C ARG A 48 13.00 -11.63 -2.73
N ASN A 49 13.39 -10.52 -3.33
CA ASN A 49 12.85 -9.19 -3.01
C ASN A 49 12.54 -8.34 -4.25
N GLY A 50 12.77 -8.85 -5.47
CA GLY A 50 12.43 -8.15 -6.70
C GLY A 50 13.33 -6.96 -6.99
N THR A 51 14.52 -6.91 -6.38
CA THR A 51 15.56 -5.94 -6.72
C THR A 51 16.27 -6.30 -8.02
N ALA A 52 16.77 -5.27 -8.71
CA ALA A 52 17.49 -5.36 -9.98
C ALA A 52 18.89 -4.75 -9.80
N PRO A 53 19.87 -5.48 -9.21
CA PRO A 53 21.18 -4.93 -8.85
C PRO A 53 22.10 -4.63 -10.05
N GLY A 54 21.67 -4.94 -11.27
CA GLY A 54 22.41 -4.73 -12.52
C GLY A 54 21.49 -4.95 -13.72
N GLU A 55 22.03 -5.55 -14.77
CA GLU A 55 21.25 -5.89 -15.97
C GLU A 55 20.17 -6.93 -15.66
N VAL A 56 18.94 -6.69 -16.13
CA VAL A 56 17.81 -7.62 -15.95
C VAL A 56 17.07 -7.78 -17.26
N ILE A 57 16.69 -9.01 -17.61
CA ILE A 57 15.83 -9.26 -18.78
C ILE A 57 14.50 -8.54 -18.60
N ASN A 58 14.13 -7.72 -19.57
CA ASN A 58 12.83 -7.08 -19.65
C ASN A 58 11.86 -8.02 -20.37
N ALA A 59 11.21 -8.90 -19.62
CA ALA A 59 10.34 -9.95 -20.15
C ALA A 59 8.98 -9.40 -20.59
N SER A 60 8.47 -9.90 -21.72
CA SER A 60 7.07 -9.71 -22.12
C SER A 60 6.15 -10.68 -21.38
N HIS A 61 6.64 -11.90 -21.13
CA HIS A 61 5.95 -12.92 -20.37
C HIS A 61 6.95 -13.67 -19.48
N THR A 62 6.52 -14.08 -18.29
CA THR A 62 7.30 -14.94 -17.39
C THR A 62 6.48 -16.16 -17.00
N LEU A 63 7.03 -17.36 -17.17
CA LEU A 63 6.43 -18.60 -16.66
C LEU A 63 7.10 -18.99 -15.34
N SER A 64 6.44 -18.69 -14.21
CA SER A 64 6.90 -19.13 -12.89
C SER A 64 6.64 -20.61 -12.69
N VAL A 65 7.67 -21.35 -12.24
CA VAL A 65 7.64 -22.81 -12.16
C VAL A 65 7.58 -23.26 -10.69
N VAL A 66 6.78 -24.27 -10.36
CA VAL A 66 6.52 -24.83 -9.02
C VAL A 66 5.78 -23.87 -8.09
N ALA A 67 6.27 -22.65 -7.87
CA ALA A 67 5.67 -21.68 -6.95
C ALA A 67 5.94 -20.25 -7.42
N LEU A 68 5.07 -19.31 -7.08
CA LEU A 68 5.39 -17.88 -7.21
C LEU A 68 6.50 -17.51 -6.23
N LYS A 69 7.50 -16.77 -6.70
CA LYS A 69 8.58 -16.23 -5.87
C LYS A 69 8.22 -14.81 -5.45
N PRO A 70 8.54 -14.39 -4.21
CA PRO A 70 8.22 -13.04 -3.74
C PRO A 70 8.78 -11.96 -4.68
N GLY A 71 10.02 -12.14 -5.15
CA GLY A 71 10.67 -11.21 -6.07
C GLY A 71 10.09 -11.15 -7.49
N GLN A 72 9.00 -11.87 -7.78
CA GLN A 72 8.20 -11.67 -9.00
C GLN A 72 7.06 -10.67 -8.80
N ILE A 73 6.70 -10.39 -7.55
CA ILE A 73 5.50 -9.62 -7.19
C ILE A 73 5.81 -8.45 -6.22
N THR A 74 7.07 -8.24 -5.86
CA THR A 74 7.53 -7.16 -4.98
C THR A 74 8.62 -6.31 -5.66
N GLY A 75 9.11 -5.28 -4.97
CA GLY A 75 10.21 -4.43 -5.46
C GLY A 75 10.00 -3.86 -6.86
N LYS A 76 11.02 -3.99 -7.71
CA LYS A 76 11.05 -3.54 -9.12
C LYS A 76 10.58 -4.61 -10.11
N ALA A 77 10.12 -5.77 -9.64
CA ALA A 77 9.73 -6.87 -10.52
C ALA A 77 8.71 -6.47 -11.58
N ARG A 78 7.79 -5.57 -11.24
CA ARG A 78 6.75 -5.07 -12.15
C ARG A 78 7.31 -4.43 -13.43
N ASP A 79 8.54 -3.91 -13.39
CA ASP A 79 9.19 -3.28 -14.53
C ASP A 79 9.79 -4.33 -15.50
N TYR A 80 9.97 -5.58 -15.08
CA TYR A 80 10.70 -6.62 -15.81
C TYR A 80 9.92 -7.92 -16.05
N ILE A 81 8.87 -8.20 -15.28
CA ILE A 81 8.21 -9.53 -15.25
C ILE A 81 7.25 -9.76 -16.41
N GLY A 82 6.73 -8.69 -17.03
CA GLY A 82 5.68 -8.77 -18.04
C GLY A 82 4.41 -9.43 -17.50
N GLU A 83 3.75 -10.26 -18.33
CA GLU A 83 2.64 -11.07 -17.88
C GLU A 83 3.13 -12.36 -17.18
N LEU A 84 2.70 -12.56 -15.92
CA LEU A 84 3.16 -13.66 -15.08
C LEU A 84 2.20 -14.86 -15.12
N TYR A 85 2.71 -15.97 -15.61
CA TYR A 85 2.06 -17.28 -15.63
C TYR A 85 2.61 -18.17 -14.50
N TYR A 86 1.84 -19.17 -14.11
CA TYR A 86 2.18 -20.11 -13.05
C TYR A 86 1.95 -21.55 -13.52
N ALA A 87 2.97 -22.39 -13.38
CA ALA A 87 2.89 -23.83 -13.60
C ALA A 87 3.40 -24.58 -12.37
N ASP A 88 2.52 -25.30 -11.68
CA ASP A 88 2.85 -26.08 -10.48
C ASP A 88 3.63 -27.38 -10.75
N LEU A 89 3.73 -27.79 -12.02
CA LEU A 89 4.34 -29.05 -12.47
C LEU A 89 3.80 -30.30 -11.76
N GLY A 90 2.51 -30.32 -11.40
CA GLY A 90 1.87 -31.44 -10.70
C GLY A 90 2.13 -31.48 -9.20
N LEU A 91 2.78 -30.46 -8.63
CA LEU A 91 3.11 -30.38 -7.20
C LEU A 91 2.03 -29.66 -6.36
N ALA A 92 0.88 -29.31 -6.94
CA ALA A 92 -0.17 -28.56 -6.25
C ALA A 92 -0.59 -29.15 -4.91
N ALA A 93 -0.78 -30.48 -4.83
CA ALA A 93 -1.20 -31.16 -3.61
C ALA A 93 -0.13 -31.08 -2.50
N PHE A 94 1.14 -31.19 -2.88
CA PHE A 94 2.26 -31.02 -1.96
C PHE A 94 2.32 -29.59 -1.44
N LEU A 95 2.27 -28.61 -2.35
CA LEU A 95 2.34 -27.18 -2.01
C LEU A 95 1.16 -26.70 -1.16
N ALA A 96 -0.03 -27.29 -1.33
CA ALA A 96 -1.20 -26.96 -0.52
C ALA A 96 -1.05 -27.37 0.96
N GLY A 97 -0.17 -28.34 1.27
CA GLY A 97 0.16 -28.74 2.64
C GLY A 97 1.19 -27.83 3.30
N GLU A 98 1.84 -26.95 2.55
CA GLU A 98 2.91 -26.07 3.03
C GLU A 98 2.36 -24.69 3.43
N GLY A 99 2.84 -24.17 4.55
CA GLY A 99 2.51 -22.81 4.99
C GLY A 99 3.29 -21.77 4.20
N ALA A 100 2.63 -21.04 3.29
CA ALA A 100 3.27 -19.94 2.58
C ALA A 100 3.50 -18.73 3.51
N PRO A 101 4.71 -18.14 3.55
CA PRO A 101 4.99 -16.98 4.39
C PRO A 101 4.34 -15.69 3.86
N ILE A 102 3.93 -15.67 2.58
CA ILE A 102 3.35 -14.53 1.89
C ILE A 102 2.11 -15.01 1.13
N ALA A 103 1.04 -14.22 1.21
CA ALA A 103 -0.18 -14.44 0.44
C ALA A 103 -0.33 -13.36 -0.63
N ARG A 104 -0.53 -13.78 -1.89
CA ARG A 104 -0.93 -12.89 -2.97
C ARG A 104 -2.45 -12.69 -2.91
N TYR A 105 -2.89 -11.44 -3.05
CA TYR A 105 -4.29 -11.08 -3.19
C TYR A 105 -4.55 -10.51 -4.58
N ASP A 106 -5.71 -10.84 -5.13
CA ASP A 106 -6.26 -10.24 -6.33
C ASP A 106 -7.73 -9.85 -6.11
N ALA A 107 -8.39 -9.36 -7.16
CA ALA A 107 -9.78 -8.92 -7.08
C ALA A 107 -10.76 -10.02 -6.62
N SER A 108 -10.45 -11.31 -6.85
CA SER A 108 -11.31 -12.42 -6.42
C SER A 108 -11.40 -12.50 -4.89
N ALA A 109 -10.35 -12.08 -4.17
CA ALA A 109 -10.32 -12.08 -2.72
C ALA A 109 -11.26 -11.04 -2.09
N LEU A 110 -11.66 -10.00 -2.83
CA LEU A 110 -12.53 -8.94 -2.32
C LEU A 110 -13.88 -9.47 -1.81
N THR A 111 -14.39 -10.54 -2.42
CA THR A 111 -15.65 -11.19 -2.03
C THR A 111 -15.64 -11.73 -0.59
N ARG A 112 -14.45 -11.96 -0.02
CA ARG A 112 -14.28 -12.39 1.38
C ARG A 112 -14.64 -11.28 2.37
N TRP A 113 -14.43 -10.02 1.98
CA TRP A 113 -14.60 -8.85 2.85
C TRP A 113 -15.81 -7.98 2.47
N LEU A 114 -16.08 -7.86 1.17
CA LEU A 114 -17.18 -7.05 0.63
C LEU A 114 -18.42 -7.92 0.40
N LYS A 115 -19.25 -8.04 1.44
CA LYS A 115 -20.50 -8.82 1.40
C LYS A 115 -21.69 -7.96 0.93
N PRO A 116 -22.70 -8.56 0.24
CA PRO A 116 -23.93 -7.86 -0.11
C PRO A 116 -24.62 -7.25 1.12
N ARG A 117 -25.22 -6.07 0.95
CA ARG A 117 -25.93 -5.37 2.02
C ARG A 117 -27.35 -5.93 2.18
N LYS A 118 -27.83 -5.99 3.42
CA LYS A 118 -29.23 -6.32 3.71
C LYS A 118 -30.15 -5.19 3.20
N PRO A 119 -31.26 -5.50 2.51
CA PRO A 119 -32.21 -4.48 2.07
C PRO A 119 -32.78 -3.60 3.19
N THR A 120 -32.86 -4.12 4.41
CA THR A 120 -33.38 -3.41 5.59
C THR A 120 -32.33 -2.62 6.36
N SER A 121 -31.12 -2.46 5.81
CA SER A 121 -30.03 -1.75 6.46
C SER A 121 -30.23 -0.22 6.41
N HIS A 122 -29.70 0.49 7.39
CA HIS A 122 -29.74 1.95 7.47
C HIS A 122 -28.33 2.53 7.64
N LYS A 123 -28.20 3.86 7.69
CA LYS A 123 -26.90 4.53 7.84
C LYS A 123 -26.09 4.03 9.04
N GLY A 124 -26.73 3.83 10.20
CA GLY A 124 -26.08 3.25 11.38
C GLY A 124 -25.60 1.79 11.23
N SER A 125 -26.07 1.04 10.23
CA SER A 125 -25.65 -0.36 10.00
C SER A 125 -24.27 -0.47 9.35
N HIS A 126 -23.69 0.65 8.88
CA HIS A 126 -22.46 0.66 8.08
C HIS A 126 -21.34 1.50 8.71
N GLY A 127 -21.38 1.64 10.04
CA GLY A 127 -20.35 2.29 10.82
C GLY A 127 -20.27 3.81 10.67
N ARG A 128 -19.51 4.41 11.59
CA ARG A 128 -19.25 5.84 11.71
C ARG A 128 -17.75 6.08 11.64
N LEU A 129 -17.30 6.77 10.60
CA LEU A 129 -15.90 7.17 10.47
C LEU A 129 -15.72 8.62 10.93
N LEU A 130 -14.74 8.83 11.79
CA LEU A 130 -14.18 10.16 12.07
C LEU A 130 -12.87 10.34 11.30
N VAL A 131 -12.74 11.42 10.54
CA VAL A 131 -11.50 11.85 9.88
C VAL A 131 -10.99 13.11 10.59
N VAL A 132 -9.73 13.11 11.01
CA VAL A 132 -9.07 14.24 11.69
C VAL A 132 -7.85 14.68 10.88
N GLY A 133 -7.83 15.94 10.44
CA GLY A 133 -6.73 16.47 9.64
C GLY A 133 -7.09 17.73 8.89
N GLY A 134 -6.34 18.05 7.84
CA GLY A 134 -6.59 19.26 7.05
C GLY A 134 -6.31 20.52 7.87
N ASP A 135 -5.04 20.85 8.05
CA ASP A 135 -4.56 22.16 8.50
C ASP A 135 -4.81 23.18 7.37
N ALA A 136 -4.53 24.45 7.64
CA ALA A 136 -4.63 25.54 6.67
C ALA A 136 -3.91 25.17 5.35
N GLY A 137 -4.64 25.25 4.23
CA GLY A 137 -4.11 24.96 2.89
C GLY A 137 -4.16 23.48 2.47
N THR A 138 -4.65 22.58 3.33
CA THR A 138 -4.64 21.11 3.05
C THR A 138 -6.02 20.45 3.09
N ALA A 139 -7.10 21.24 2.95
CA ALA A 139 -8.49 20.77 2.91
C ALA A 139 -8.73 19.56 1.98
N GLY A 140 -8.01 19.53 0.84
CA GLY A 140 -8.14 18.48 -0.16
C GLY A 140 -7.84 17.09 0.39
N ALA A 141 -6.88 16.96 1.32
CA ALA A 141 -6.47 15.68 1.89
C ALA A 141 -7.63 15.02 2.66
N VAL A 142 -8.17 15.70 3.66
CA VAL A 142 -9.31 15.17 4.44
C VAL A 142 -10.58 15.01 3.62
N ARG A 143 -10.82 15.88 2.64
CA ARG A 143 -11.95 15.74 1.71
C ARG A 143 -11.86 14.42 0.95
N MET A 144 -10.70 14.14 0.35
CA MET A 144 -10.50 12.91 -0.43
C MET A 144 -10.62 11.66 0.45
N THR A 145 -10.08 11.69 1.67
CA THR A 145 -10.22 10.59 2.64
C THR A 145 -11.69 10.33 2.98
N ALA A 146 -12.44 11.38 3.32
CA ALA A 146 -13.85 11.26 3.69
C ALA A 146 -14.73 10.82 2.49
N GLU A 147 -14.46 11.35 1.31
CA GLU A 147 -15.15 10.97 0.08
C GLU A 147 -14.88 9.51 -0.31
N ALA A 148 -13.64 9.04 -0.17
CA ALA A 148 -13.29 7.63 -0.39
C ALA A 148 -14.04 6.71 0.59
N ALA A 149 -14.17 7.11 1.85
CA ALA A 149 -14.93 6.36 2.85
C ALA A 149 -16.43 6.31 2.55
N LEU A 150 -17.03 7.40 2.06
CA LEU A 150 -18.42 7.39 1.58
C LEU A 150 -18.59 6.49 0.37
N ARG A 151 -17.65 6.52 -0.59
CA ARG A 151 -17.68 5.64 -1.78
C ARG A 151 -17.46 4.16 -1.46
N SER A 152 -16.66 3.83 -0.45
CA SER A 152 -16.54 2.47 0.06
C SER A 152 -17.77 2.02 0.87
N GLY A 153 -18.64 2.98 1.18
CA GLY A 153 -19.98 2.75 1.70
C GLY A 153 -20.09 2.86 3.22
N SER A 154 -19.20 3.63 3.85
CA SER A 154 -19.35 4.02 5.25
C SER A 154 -20.70 4.70 5.46
N GLY A 155 -21.39 4.37 6.55
CA GLY A 155 -22.74 4.84 6.79
C GLY A 155 -22.82 6.33 7.12
N LEU A 156 -21.85 6.80 7.91
CA LEU A 156 -21.70 8.20 8.32
C LEU A 156 -20.22 8.56 8.34
N VAL A 157 -19.87 9.72 7.82
CA VAL A 157 -18.50 10.24 7.83
C VAL A 157 -18.50 11.65 8.39
N ARG A 158 -17.69 11.88 9.43
CA ARG A 158 -17.44 13.20 10.02
C ARG A 158 -15.98 13.60 9.80
N VAL A 159 -15.75 14.85 9.42
CA VAL A 159 -14.42 15.45 9.31
C VAL A 159 -14.29 16.54 10.38
N LEU A 160 -13.22 16.47 11.17
CA LEU A 160 -12.75 17.59 11.99
C LEU A 160 -11.50 18.18 11.36
N THR A 161 -11.56 19.47 11.03
CA THR A 161 -10.54 20.15 10.23
C THR A 161 -10.35 21.61 10.64
N HIS A 162 -9.36 22.29 10.07
CA HIS A 162 -9.20 23.74 10.25
C HIS A 162 -10.43 24.48 9.74
N LYS A 163 -10.91 25.50 10.48
CA LYS A 163 -12.16 26.24 10.17
C LYS A 163 -12.28 26.73 8.73
N ASP A 164 -11.17 27.17 8.14
CA ASP A 164 -11.14 27.69 6.77
C ASP A 164 -11.43 26.62 5.70
N ASN A 165 -11.32 25.33 6.07
CA ASN A 165 -11.56 24.20 5.18
C ASN A 165 -13.05 23.78 5.14
N ILE A 166 -13.87 24.24 6.09
CA ILE A 166 -15.28 23.81 6.22
C ILE A 166 -16.07 24.15 4.95
N ILE A 167 -16.06 25.42 4.53
CA ILE A 167 -16.81 25.88 3.35
C ILE A 167 -16.33 25.18 2.07
N PRO A 168 -15.01 25.11 1.76
CA PRO A 168 -14.52 24.38 0.59
C PRO A 168 -14.95 22.90 0.55
N ILE A 169 -14.90 22.19 1.68
CA ILE A 169 -15.29 20.78 1.75
C ILE A 169 -16.78 20.62 1.49
N LEU A 170 -17.63 21.37 2.20
CA LEU A 170 -19.08 21.28 2.06
C LEU A 170 -19.56 21.71 0.66
N THR A 171 -18.88 22.68 0.05
CA THR A 171 -19.19 23.10 -1.34
C THR A 171 -18.93 21.97 -2.33
N ALA A 172 -17.86 21.21 -2.14
CA ALA A 172 -17.51 20.11 -3.05
C ALA A 172 -18.27 18.80 -2.74
N ARG A 173 -18.52 18.51 -1.46
CA ARG A 173 -19.10 17.26 -0.96
C ARG A 173 -20.00 17.52 0.26
N PRO A 174 -21.26 17.96 0.04
CA PRO A 174 -22.18 18.32 1.11
C PRO A 174 -22.65 17.12 1.95
N GLU A 175 -22.41 15.89 1.51
CA GLU A 175 -22.76 14.67 2.24
C GLU A 175 -21.86 14.42 3.47
N ILE A 176 -20.70 15.10 3.53
CA ILE A 176 -19.75 14.98 4.64
C ILE A 176 -20.21 15.89 5.79
N MET A 177 -20.27 15.36 7.01
CA MET A 177 -20.45 16.20 8.20
C MET A 177 -19.09 16.84 8.55
N VAL A 178 -19.00 18.17 8.53
CA VAL A 178 -17.73 18.87 8.75
C VAL A 178 -17.89 19.84 9.90
N ASP A 179 -16.99 19.75 10.87
CA ASP A 179 -16.88 20.71 11.98
C ASP A 179 -15.43 21.18 12.13
N GLU A 180 -15.26 22.31 12.82
CA GLU A 180 -13.94 22.76 13.24
C GLU A 180 -13.33 21.78 14.25
N LEU A 181 -12.03 21.52 14.12
CA LEU A 181 -11.27 20.76 15.09
C LEU A 181 -10.97 21.60 16.33
N THR A 182 -11.82 21.48 17.34
CA THR A 182 -11.59 21.94 18.72
C THR A 182 -11.48 20.75 19.67
N ASP A 183 -10.99 20.97 20.90
CA ASP A 183 -10.82 19.91 21.90
C ASP A 183 -12.18 19.32 22.33
N GLU A 184 -13.21 20.15 22.43
CA GLU A 184 -14.58 19.74 22.76
C GLU A 184 -15.17 18.89 21.63
N ARG A 185 -15.12 19.40 20.40
CA ARG A 185 -15.63 18.68 19.22
C ARG A 185 -14.90 17.38 18.97
N LEU A 186 -13.59 17.36 19.21
CA LEU A 186 -12.81 16.14 19.11
C LEU A 186 -13.24 15.11 20.14
N THR A 187 -13.48 15.51 21.39
CA THR A 187 -13.95 14.59 22.44
C THR A 187 -15.32 13.99 22.07
N GLU A 188 -16.28 14.81 21.68
CA GLU A 188 -17.61 14.35 21.23
C GLU A 188 -17.52 13.41 20.01
N ALA A 189 -16.68 13.76 19.04
CA ALA A 189 -16.51 12.97 17.82
C ALA A 189 -15.80 11.64 18.08
N LEU A 190 -14.82 11.62 18.99
CA LEU A 190 -14.15 10.39 19.42
C LEU A 190 -15.11 9.44 20.08
N GLU A 191 -16.05 9.92 20.92
CA GLU A 191 -17.10 9.09 21.53
C GLU A 191 -18.08 8.56 20.48
N TRP A 192 -18.43 9.39 19.50
CA TRP A 192 -19.38 9.05 18.44
C TRP A 192 -18.83 8.05 17.40
N ALA A 193 -17.55 8.08 17.06
CA ALA A 193 -16.99 7.28 15.96
C ALA A 193 -16.95 5.77 16.26
N ASP A 194 -16.99 4.91 15.25
CA ASP A 194 -16.63 3.50 15.39
C ASP A 194 -15.16 3.26 14.99
N VAL A 195 -14.67 4.03 14.02
CA VAL A 195 -13.30 3.99 13.49
C VAL A 195 -12.79 5.43 13.30
N ILE A 196 -11.49 5.63 13.46
CA ILE A 196 -10.84 6.95 13.32
C ILE A 196 -9.79 6.89 12.20
N ALA A 197 -9.76 7.88 11.32
CA ALA A 197 -8.64 8.15 10.41
C ALA A 197 -8.01 9.48 10.80
N ILE A 198 -6.68 9.53 10.92
CA ILE A 198 -5.96 10.75 11.28
C ILE A 198 -4.68 10.90 10.48
N GLY A 199 -4.35 12.16 10.14
CA GLY A 199 -3.06 12.52 9.58
C GLY A 199 -3.07 13.15 8.19
N PRO A 200 -4.01 12.87 7.26
CA PRO A 200 -4.06 13.55 5.97
C PRO A 200 -4.14 15.07 6.11
N GLY A 201 -3.05 15.75 5.77
CA GLY A 201 -2.90 17.20 5.92
C GLY A 201 -2.96 17.70 7.37
N LEU A 202 -2.74 16.88 8.39
CA LEU A 202 -2.87 17.30 9.80
C LEU A 202 -1.85 18.39 10.18
N GLY A 203 -0.72 18.47 9.48
CA GLY A 203 0.39 19.33 9.85
C GLY A 203 1.12 18.83 11.10
N GLN A 204 2.33 19.36 11.30
CA GLN A 204 3.22 18.96 12.41
C GLN A 204 3.39 20.05 13.47
N ARG A 205 2.61 21.13 13.37
CA ARG A 205 2.53 22.21 14.36
C ARG A 205 1.70 21.78 15.58
N ASP A 206 1.63 22.65 16.57
CA ASP A 206 0.95 22.34 17.84
C ASP A 206 -0.53 21.97 17.66
N TRP A 207 -1.22 22.55 16.68
CA TRP A 207 -2.60 22.18 16.35
C TRP A 207 -2.72 20.69 16.02
N GLY A 208 -1.92 20.19 15.06
CA GLY A 208 -1.90 18.79 14.67
C GLY A 208 -1.38 17.87 15.78
N LYS A 209 -0.33 18.28 16.50
CA LYS A 209 0.23 17.52 17.64
C LYS A 209 -0.78 17.33 18.76
N ARG A 210 -1.54 18.36 19.13
CA ARG A 210 -2.58 18.28 20.17
C ARG A 210 -3.68 17.31 19.77
N ALA A 211 -4.18 17.43 18.54
CA ALA A 211 -5.20 16.53 18.00
C ALA A 211 -4.73 15.07 17.99
N LEU A 212 -3.50 14.82 17.51
CA LEU A 212 -2.92 13.48 17.48
C LEU A 212 -2.78 12.90 18.89
N LYS A 213 -2.26 13.68 19.86
CA LYS A 213 -2.13 13.22 21.25
C LYS A 213 -3.47 12.79 21.85
N ARG A 214 -4.54 13.52 21.56
CA ARG A 214 -5.89 13.18 22.04
C ARG A 214 -6.43 11.94 21.34
N VAL A 215 -6.29 11.84 20.02
CA VAL A 215 -6.72 10.66 19.23
C VAL A 215 -5.95 9.40 19.62
N ALA A 216 -4.65 9.52 19.91
CA ALA A 216 -3.81 8.42 20.35
C ALA A 216 -4.26 7.80 21.69
N SER A 217 -5.00 8.55 22.52
CA SER A 217 -5.59 8.03 23.77
C SER A 217 -6.87 7.21 23.54
N SER A 218 -7.38 7.13 22.31
CA SER A 218 -8.55 6.32 21.97
C SER A 218 -8.18 4.85 21.79
N GLU A 219 -9.01 3.96 22.34
CA GLU A 219 -8.89 2.51 22.14
C GLU A 219 -9.60 2.03 20.85
N LYS A 220 -10.29 2.92 20.13
CA LYS A 220 -11.00 2.58 18.90
C LYS A 220 -10.02 2.22 17.77
N PRO A 221 -10.41 1.32 16.84
CA PRO A 221 -9.62 1.05 15.66
C PRO A 221 -9.31 2.33 14.88
N MET A 222 -8.07 2.47 14.44
CA MET A 222 -7.59 3.68 13.80
C MET A 222 -6.69 3.44 12.58
N LEU A 223 -6.78 4.33 11.61
CA LEU A 223 -5.87 4.46 10.47
C LEU A 223 -5.04 5.73 10.67
N TRP A 224 -3.72 5.57 10.70
CA TRP A 224 -2.78 6.70 10.74
C TRP A 224 -2.03 6.79 9.42
N ASP A 225 -2.00 7.99 8.87
CA ASP A 225 -1.42 8.27 7.57
C ASP A 225 -0.66 9.60 7.58
N ALA A 226 0.19 9.86 6.59
CA ALA A 226 0.81 11.17 6.35
C ALA A 226 1.43 11.82 7.59
N ASP A 227 0.95 13.01 7.99
CA ASP A 227 1.50 13.76 9.12
C ASP A 227 1.37 13.04 10.48
N ALA A 228 0.40 12.13 10.63
CA ALA A 228 0.35 11.28 11.82
C ALA A 228 1.55 10.32 11.87
N LEU A 229 1.99 9.81 10.72
CA LEU A 229 3.21 8.97 10.62
C LEU A 229 4.47 9.79 10.84
N ASN A 230 4.51 11.03 10.34
CA ASN A 230 5.62 11.95 10.56
C ASN A 230 5.82 12.24 12.06
N LEU A 231 4.72 12.49 12.78
CA LEU A 231 4.73 12.72 14.22
C LEU A 231 5.04 11.43 15.00
N LEU A 232 4.54 10.28 14.53
CA LEU A 232 4.87 8.97 15.12
C LEU A 232 6.36 8.64 15.01
N ALA A 233 7.04 9.02 13.93
CA ALA A 233 8.48 8.80 13.77
C ALA A 233 9.30 9.58 14.82
N ILE A 234 8.80 10.76 15.26
CA ILE A 234 9.44 11.57 16.30
C ILE A 234 9.19 10.97 17.70
N SER A 235 8.03 10.37 17.92
CA SER A 235 7.61 9.81 19.21
C SER A 235 7.05 8.42 19.01
N ALA A 236 7.96 7.46 18.78
CA ALA A 236 7.61 6.10 18.43
C ALA A 236 6.81 5.41 19.55
N GLU A 237 5.63 4.91 19.20
CA GLU A 237 4.78 4.12 20.08
C GLU A 237 4.20 2.95 19.29
N LYS A 238 4.15 1.75 19.90
CA LYS A 238 3.51 0.58 19.29
C LYS A 238 2.12 0.36 19.90
N ARG A 239 1.11 0.24 19.05
CA ARG A 239 -0.28 -0.05 19.42
C ARG A 239 -0.91 -1.05 18.46
N GLN A 240 -1.74 -1.94 18.99
CA GLN A 240 -2.38 -3.02 18.23
C GLN A 240 -3.67 -2.59 17.51
N ASN A 241 -4.30 -1.50 17.93
CA ASN A 241 -5.54 -0.98 17.34
C ASN A 241 -5.30 -0.04 16.14
N ARG A 242 -4.07 0.02 15.59
CA ARG A 242 -3.67 0.98 14.56
C ARG A 242 -3.18 0.30 13.29
N ILE A 243 -3.79 0.68 12.16
CA ILE A 243 -3.25 0.45 10.81
C ILE A 243 -2.44 1.69 10.42
N ILE A 244 -1.28 1.50 9.81
CA ILE A 244 -0.43 2.57 9.26
C ILE A 244 -0.21 2.36 7.76
N THR A 245 -0.10 3.45 7.00
CA THR A 245 0.03 3.41 5.53
C THR A 245 1.25 4.16 5.00
N PRO A 246 2.48 3.89 5.51
CA PRO A 246 3.65 4.65 5.10
C PRO A 246 4.00 4.41 3.63
N HIS A 247 4.27 5.49 2.90
CA HIS A 247 5.08 5.40 1.68
C HIS A 247 6.56 5.12 2.04
N PRO A 248 7.45 4.78 1.06
CA PRO A 248 8.84 4.42 1.36
C PRO A 248 9.60 5.43 2.23
N GLY A 249 9.54 6.72 1.91
CA GLY A 249 10.13 7.77 2.74
C GLY A 249 9.48 7.97 4.14
N GLU A 250 8.21 7.63 4.35
CA GLU A 250 7.61 7.59 5.70
C GLU A 250 8.09 6.37 6.47
N ALA A 251 8.16 5.21 5.83
CA ALA A 251 8.68 3.97 6.43
C ALA A 251 10.14 4.15 6.85
N ALA A 252 10.95 4.76 6.00
CA ALA A 252 12.35 5.08 6.27
C ALA A 252 12.50 5.93 7.55
N ARG A 253 11.67 6.98 7.69
CA ARG A 253 11.65 7.82 8.89
C ARG A 253 11.16 7.07 10.14
N LEU A 254 10.14 6.23 10.01
CA LEU A 254 9.62 5.41 11.12
C LEU A 254 10.65 4.37 11.61
N LEU A 255 11.45 3.82 10.69
CA LEU A 255 12.46 2.80 10.99
C LEU A 255 13.86 3.38 11.22
N ASN A 256 14.02 4.71 11.12
CA ASN A 256 15.30 5.41 11.22
C ASN A 256 16.37 4.84 10.28
N THR A 257 16.00 4.71 9.01
CA THR A 257 16.85 4.21 7.91
C THR A 257 16.68 5.08 6.66
N GLU A 258 17.46 4.81 5.63
CA GLU A 258 17.38 5.45 4.32
C GLU A 258 16.22 4.89 3.47
N THR A 259 15.68 5.73 2.59
CA THR A 259 14.61 5.29 1.66
C THR A 259 15.09 4.19 0.72
N SER A 260 16.38 4.20 0.35
CA SER A 260 16.98 3.15 -0.48
C SER A 260 17.01 1.79 0.20
N GLU A 261 17.16 1.74 1.53
CA GLU A 261 17.12 0.49 2.28
C GLU A 261 15.70 -0.11 2.23
N ILE A 262 14.68 0.72 2.45
CA ILE A 262 13.27 0.30 2.29
C ILE A 262 13.01 -0.24 0.88
N GLU A 263 13.39 0.52 -0.16
CA GLU A 263 13.16 0.11 -1.56
C GLU A 263 13.92 -1.17 -1.95
N SER A 264 14.97 -1.54 -1.23
CA SER A 264 15.75 -2.76 -1.47
C SER A 264 15.17 -4.01 -0.79
N ASP A 265 14.16 -3.87 0.07
CA ASP A 265 13.49 -4.98 0.77
C ASP A 265 12.00 -4.68 1.00
N ARG A 266 11.31 -4.29 -0.08
CA ARG A 266 9.87 -3.98 -0.09
C ARG A 266 9.07 -4.95 -0.94
#